data_AF-A0A353QGX9-F1
#
_entry.id   AF-A0A353QGX9-F1
#
_cell.length_a   1.000
_cell.length_b   1.000
_cell.length_c   1.000
_cell.angle_alpha   90.00
_cell.angle_beta   90.00
_cell.angle_gamma   90.00
#
_symmetry.space_group_name_H-M   'P 1'
#
loop_
_entity.id
_entity.type
_entity.pdbx_description
1 polymer ?
#
loop_
_entity_poly.entity_id
_entity_poly.type
_entity_poly.pdbx_seq_one_letter_code
_entity_poly.pdbx_strand_id
1 'polypeptide(L)'
;MTKKSQVQSLSGLTFFRAYPSYTRYWIANTISRMGDSIDSIAVMWMVLELTGSTLLMGTVMLCNMLPNILLGPFAGVLADRFNRKKLMIFSD
;
A
#
# COMPACT_ATOMS: atom_id res chain seq x y z
N MET A 1 23.28 -23.32 -0.18
CA MET A 1 22.01 -23.68 -0.86
C MET A 1 21.01 -24.32 0.12
N THR A 2 20.76 -23.74 1.32
CA THR A 2 20.20 -24.55 2.44
C THR A 2 19.37 -23.75 3.47
N LYS A 3 18.55 -22.78 3.05
CA LYS A 3 17.58 -22.12 3.96
C LYS A 3 16.13 -22.07 3.47
N LYS A 4 15.87 -22.43 2.21
CA LYS A 4 14.53 -22.36 1.61
C LYS A 4 13.61 -23.55 1.94
N SER A 5 14.14 -24.69 2.44
CA SER A 5 13.33 -25.91 2.62
C SER A 5 12.60 -26.05 3.98
N GLN A 6 12.84 -25.16 4.94
CA GLN A 6 12.20 -25.21 6.27
C GLN A 6 10.91 -24.37 6.36
N VAL A 7 10.60 -23.58 5.33
CA VAL A 7 9.40 -22.72 5.30
C VAL A 7 8.14 -23.50 4.87
N GLN A 8 8.29 -24.69 4.29
CA GLN A 8 7.19 -25.44 3.67
C GLN A 8 6.34 -26.29 4.64
N SER A 9 6.69 -26.43 5.92
CA SER A 9 5.96 -27.29 6.87
C SER A 9 5.37 -26.60 8.10
N LEU A 10 5.50 -25.28 8.24
CA LEU A 10 4.90 -24.55 9.36
C LEU A 10 3.47 -24.15 9.01
N SER A 11 2.50 -24.72 9.74
CA SER A 11 1.10 -24.26 9.78
C SER A 11 1.04 -22.72 9.80
N GLY A 12 0.11 -22.11 9.06
CA GLY A 12 0.04 -20.64 8.91
C GLY A 12 0.05 -19.87 10.24
N LEU A 13 -0.48 -20.47 11.32
CA LEU A 13 -0.48 -19.90 12.67
C LEU A 13 0.90 -19.89 13.33
N THR A 14 1.76 -20.88 13.06
CA THR A 14 3.12 -20.90 13.62
C THR A 14 4.06 -19.95 12.90
N PHE A 15 3.78 -19.60 11.64
CA PHE A 15 4.55 -18.59 10.87
C PHE A 15 4.48 -17.19 11.50
N PHE A 16 3.28 -16.72 11.86
CA PHE A 16 3.10 -15.39 12.47
C PHE A 16 3.79 -15.29 13.83
N ARG A 17 3.88 -16.39 14.57
CA ARG A 17 4.57 -16.48 15.86
C ARG A 17 6.09 -16.57 15.71
N ALA A 18 6.59 -17.12 14.60
CA ALA A 18 8.03 -17.22 14.31
C ALA A 18 8.66 -15.88 13.86
N TYR A 19 7.88 -14.98 13.25
CA TYR A 19 8.37 -13.70 12.71
C TYR A 19 7.57 -12.49 13.22
N PRO A 20 7.75 -12.08 14.50
CA PRO A 20 6.91 -11.04 15.12
C PRO A 20 7.01 -9.67 14.44
N SER A 21 8.19 -9.28 13.92
CA SER A 21 8.37 -8.00 13.21
C SER A 21 7.60 -7.97 11.88
N TYR A 22 7.57 -9.07 11.14
CA TYR A 22 6.81 -9.18 9.90
C TYR A 22 5.30 -9.15 10.17
N THR A 23 4.85 -9.89 11.19
CA THR A 23 3.45 -9.90 11.62
C THR A 23 2.96 -8.51 12.01
N ARG A 24 3.77 -7.75 12.76
CA ARG A 24 3.41 -6.38 13.17
C ARG A 24 3.29 -5.44 11.97
N TYR A 25 4.23 -5.51 11.02
CA TYR A 25 4.13 -4.78 9.76
C TYR A 25 2.88 -5.18 8.96
N TRP A 26 2.60 -6.48 8.87
CA TRP A 26 1.46 -7.00 8.11
C TRP A 26 0.13 -6.52 8.70
N ILE A 27 -0.03 -6.56 10.02
CA ILE A 27 -1.24 -6.06 10.71
C ILE A 27 -1.38 -4.55 10.51
N ALA A 28 -0.31 -3.79 10.75
CA ALA A 28 -0.33 -2.34 10.59
C ALA A 28 -0.71 -1.95 9.16
N ASN A 29 -0.05 -2.54 8.16
CA ASN A 29 -0.33 -2.30 6.75
C ASN A 29 -1.75 -2.72 6.36
N THR A 30 -2.28 -3.82 6.93
CA THR A 30 -3.66 -4.24 6.66
C THR A 30 -4.66 -3.20 7.17
N ILE A 31 -4.47 -2.71 8.40
CA ILE A 31 -5.32 -1.67 8.99
C ILE A 31 -5.21 -0.36 8.19
N SER A 32 -3.99 0.06 7.84
CA SER A 32 -3.77 1.26 7.01
C SER A 32 -4.51 1.17 5.68
N ARG A 33 -4.40 0.04 4.96
CA ARG A 33 -5.10 -0.15 3.68
C ARG A 33 -6.63 -0.17 3.80
N MET A 34 -7.16 -0.62 4.94
CA MET A 34 -8.58 -0.48 5.22
C MET A 34 -8.95 0.99 5.44
N GLY A 35 -8.13 1.75 6.17
CA GLY A 35 -8.28 3.19 6.32
C GLY A 35 -8.29 3.93 4.98
N ASP A 36 -7.33 3.64 4.11
CA ASP A 36 -7.24 4.22 2.76
C ASP A 36 -8.50 3.97 1.93
N SER A 37 -9.11 2.78 2.09
CA SER A 37 -10.34 2.43 1.38
C SER A 37 -11.54 3.26 1.86
N ILE A 38 -11.62 3.53 3.16
CA ILE A 38 -12.65 4.38 3.75
C ILE A 38 -12.43 5.84 3.34
N ASP A 39 -11.17 6.32 3.41
CA ASP A 39 -10.79 7.67 3.01
C ASP A 39 -11.14 7.94 1.54
N SER A 40 -10.86 6.99 0.65
CA SER A 40 -11.23 7.09 -0.76
C SER A 40 -12.74 7.30 -0.95
N ILE A 41 -13.60 6.63 -0.17
CA ILE A 41 -15.05 6.80 -0.24
C ILE A 41 -15.45 8.17 0.34
N ALA A 42 -14.83 8.60 1.44
CA ALA A 42 -15.10 9.88 2.08
C ALA A 42 -14.74 11.05 1.15
N VAL A 43 -13.58 11.02 0.51
CA VAL A 43 -13.16 12.04 -0.47
C VAL A 43 -14.10 12.08 -1.66
N MET A 44 -14.48 10.91 -2.20
CA MET A 44 -15.46 10.78 -3.28
C MET A 44 -16.80 11.42 -2.91
N TRP A 45 -17.30 11.16 -1.71
CA TRP A 45 -18.52 11.76 -1.19
C TRP A 45 -18.39 13.28 -0.98
N MET A 46 -17.30 13.74 -0.39
CA MET A 46 -17.05 15.15 -0.11
C MET A 46 -17.00 15.99 -1.39
N VAL A 47 -16.35 15.48 -2.45
CA VAL A 47 -16.34 16.17 -3.76
C VAL A 47 -17.74 16.22 -4.35
N LEU A 48 -18.53 15.16 -4.22
CA LEU A 48 -19.91 15.16 -4.69
C LEU A 48 -20.76 16.20 -3.95
N GLU A 49 -20.59 16.32 -2.63
CA GLU A 49 -21.33 17.28 -1.79
C GLU A 49 -20.93 18.74 -2.10
N LEU A 50 -19.63 19.01 -2.26
CA LEU A 50 -19.12 20.36 -2.53
C LEU A 50 -19.45 20.85 -3.94
N THR A 51 -19.41 19.95 -4.94
CA THR A 51 -19.53 20.35 -6.35
C THR A 51 -20.87 20.00 -6.99
N GLY A 52 -21.66 19.10 -6.38
CA GLY A 52 -22.94 18.63 -6.91
C GLY A 52 -22.87 17.88 -8.25
N SER A 53 -21.67 17.65 -8.77
CA SER A 53 -21.43 17.12 -10.12
C SER A 53 -20.51 15.90 -10.09
N THR A 54 -21.02 14.79 -10.60
CA THR A 54 -20.29 13.51 -10.75
C THR A 54 -19.14 13.60 -11.75
N LEU A 55 -19.19 14.53 -12.71
CA LEU A 55 -18.10 14.76 -13.66
C LEU A 55 -16.85 15.31 -12.97
N LEU A 56 -17.00 16.27 -12.06
CA LEU A 56 -15.88 16.87 -11.35
C LEU A 56 -15.23 15.88 -10.37
N MET A 57 -16.05 15.08 -9.70
CA MET A 57 -15.61 13.93 -8.91
C MET A 57 -14.71 12.98 -9.73
N GLY A 58 -15.14 12.60 -10.94
CA GLY A 58 -14.34 11.76 -11.84
C GLY A 58 -13.01 12.41 -12.24
N THR A 59 -12.99 13.72 -12.52
CA THR A 59 -11.74 14.43 -12.86
C THR A 59 -10.75 14.50 -11.70
N VAL A 60 -11.22 14.74 -10.47
CA VAL A 60 -10.36 14.75 -9.28
C VAL A 60 -9.74 13.37 -9.06
N MET A 61 -10.52 12.31 -9.25
CA MET A 61 -10.05 10.93 -9.12
C MET A 61 -9.01 10.58 -10.19
N LEU A 62 -9.21 11.03 -11.43
CA LEU A 62 -8.22 10.90 -12.51
C LEU A 62 -6.93 11.65 -12.18
N CYS A 63 -7.02 12.88 -11.68
CA CYS A 63 -5.85 13.64 -11.23
C CYS A 63 -5.11 12.96 -10.06
N ASN A 64 -5.80 12.16 -9.25
CA ASN A 64 -5.19 11.39 -8.16
C ASN A 64 -4.50 10.11 -8.66
N MET A 65 -5.06 9.45 -9.69
CA MET A 65 -4.44 8.26 -10.31
C MET A 65 -3.29 8.59 -11.27
N LEU A 66 -3.33 9.75 -11.92
CA LEU A 66 -2.34 10.18 -12.92
C LEU A 66 -0.88 10.12 -12.42
N PRO A 67 -0.55 10.69 -11.25
CA PRO A 67 0.80 10.60 -10.71
C PRO A 67 1.20 9.16 -10.43
N ASN A 68 0.29 8.33 -9.92
CA ASN A 68 0.56 6.93 -9.64
C ASN A 68 0.90 6.14 -10.91
N ILE A 69 0.18 6.38 -12.01
CA ILE A 69 0.43 5.72 -13.29
C ILE A 69 1.76 6.19 -13.90
N LEU A 70 2.00 7.50 -13.88
CA LEU A 70 3.20 8.07 -14.50
C LEU A 70 4.46 7.76 -13.71
N LEU A 71 4.41 7.88 -12.38
CA LEU A 71 5.55 7.72 -11.48
C LEU A 71 5.76 6.26 -11.06
N GLY A 72 4.75 5.39 -11.15
CA GLY A 72 4.83 3.98 -10.74
C GLY A 72 6.01 3.21 -11.36
N PRO A 73 6.23 3.26 -12.68
CA PRO A 73 7.37 2.61 -13.32
C PRO A 73 8.72 3.16 -12.84
N PHE A 74 8.82 4.47 -12.64
CA PHE A 74 10.04 5.11 -12.12
C PHE A 74 10.29 4.73 -10.67
N ALA A 75 9.23 4.70 -9.86
CA ALA A 75 9.28 4.26 -8.46
C ALA A 75 9.74 2.81 -8.35
N GLY A 76 9.30 1.92 -9.26
CA GLY A 76 9.77 0.53 -9.33
C GLY A 76 11.27 0.42 -9.64
N VAL A 77 11.76 1.20 -10.62
CA VAL A 77 13.20 1.22 -10.97
C VAL A 77 14.04 1.79 -9.82
N LEU A 78 13.55 2.81 -9.12
CA LEU A 78 14.20 3.32 -7.91
C LEU A 78 14.17 2.27 -6.78
N ALA A 79 13.04 1.60 -6.58
CA ALA A 79 12.88 0.59 -5.54
C ALA A 79 13.87 -0.57 -5.68
N ASP A 80 14.20 -0.97 -6.91
CA ASP A 80 15.16 -2.03 -7.20
C ASP A 80 16.62 -1.59 -7.04
N ARG A 81 16.92 -0.30 -7.23
CA ARG A 81 18.29 0.24 -7.12
C ARG A 81 18.68 0.64 -5.70
N PHE A 82 17.74 1.03 -4.85
CA PHE A 82 18.02 1.54 -3.51
C PHE A 82 17.76 0.49 -2.41
N ASN A 83 18.45 0.65 -1.27
CA ASN A 83 18.25 -0.24 -0.13
C ASN A 83 16.83 -0.08 0.45
N ARG A 84 16.05 -1.16 0.40
CA ARG A 84 14.62 -1.22 0.79
C ARG A 84 14.31 -0.57 2.15
N LYS A 85 15.21 -0.74 3.13
CA LYS A 85 15.06 -0.14 4.46
C LYS A 85 15.15 1.38 4.44
N LYS A 86 16.05 1.95 3.63
CA LYS A 86 16.20 3.40 3.51
C LYS A 86 15.03 4.01 2.76
N LEU A 87 14.58 3.38 1.68
CA LEU A 87 13.40 3.83 0.94
C LEU A 87 12.16 3.91 1.83
N MET A 88 11.89 2.87 2.63
CA MET A 88 10.77 2.88 3.56
C MET A 88 10.84 4.03 4.58
N ILE A 89 12.04 4.46 5.00
CA ILE A 89 12.17 5.59 5.95
C ILE A 89 12.00 6.95 5.26
N PHE A 90 12.36 7.08 3.98
CA PHE A 90 12.25 8.33 3.24
C PHE A 90 10.89 8.54 2.56
N SER A 91 10.15 7.45 2.32
CA SER A 91 8.88 7.47 1.60
C SER A 91 7.65 7.39 2.50
N ASP A 92 7.83 7.04 3.77
CA ASP A 92 6.79 7.08 4.81
C ASP A 92 6.59 8.53 5.31
#